data_AF-A0A6G1RZI5-F1
#
_entry.id   AF-A0A6G1RZI5-F1
#
_cell.length_a   1.000
_cell.length_b   1.000
_cell.length_c   1.000
_cell.angle_alpha   90.00
_cell.angle_beta   90.00
_cell.angle_gamma   90.00
#
_symmetry.space_group_name_H-M   'P 1'
#
loop_
_entity.id
_entity.type
_entity.pdbx_description
1 polymer ?
#
loop_
_entity_poly.entity_id
_entity_poly.type
_entity_poly.pdbx_seq_one_letter_code
_entity_poly.pdbx_strand_id
1 'polypeptide(L)'
;VGIGFNLQRIEFNVSPLQLEIGKVYKETEMLLDGEKEDWTFEETRLDDHHHVAVALGKQEGFGQNHSSVCSMEPNQPQFTLLTFEDLVASGIPVTPEESACWDNFCSKQESPVKQNSHSRQEWL
;
A
#
# COMPACT_ATOMS: atom_id res chain seq x y z
N VAL A 1 1.94 -14.58 -0.10
CA VAL A 1 0.54 -15.07 -0.12
C VAL A 1 -0.33 -14.08 -0.89
N GLY A 2 -1.42 -14.51 -1.53
CA GLY A 2 -2.35 -13.65 -2.29
C GLY A 2 -3.76 -13.71 -1.71
N ILE A 3 -4.79 -13.72 -2.57
CA ILE A 3 -6.21 -13.69 -2.16
C ILE A 3 -6.71 -14.89 -1.34
N GLY A 4 -5.95 -15.99 -1.29
CA GLY A 4 -6.33 -17.20 -0.54
C GLY A 4 -6.04 -17.15 0.96
N PHE A 5 -5.48 -16.05 1.47
CA PHE A 5 -5.18 -15.95 2.89
C PHE A 5 -6.46 -15.69 3.70
N ASN A 6 -6.71 -16.50 4.73
CA ASN A 6 -7.85 -16.30 5.61
C ASN A 6 -7.62 -15.09 6.52
N LEU A 7 -8.28 -13.98 6.20
CA LEU A 7 -8.16 -12.72 6.94
C LEU A 7 -8.66 -12.81 8.40
N GLN A 8 -9.52 -13.78 8.72
CA GLN A 8 -10.00 -13.97 10.10
C GLN A 8 -8.91 -14.44 11.07
N ARG A 9 -7.76 -14.88 10.55
CA ARG A 9 -6.59 -15.27 11.35
C ARG A 9 -5.80 -14.07 11.85
N ILE A 10 -6.00 -12.89 11.26
CA ILE A 10 -5.25 -11.68 11.58
C ILE A 10 -6.09 -10.80 12.49
N GLU A 11 -5.48 -10.32 13.55
CA GLU A 11 -6.02 -9.28 14.41
C GLU A 11 -5.05 -8.10 14.44
N PHE A 12 -5.58 -6.88 14.27
CA PHE A 12 -4.82 -5.65 14.40
C PHE A 12 -5.33 -4.88 15.61
N ASN A 13 -4.44 -4.62 16.56
CA ASN A 13 -4.68 -3.74 17.69
C ASN A 13 -4.21 -2.35 17.30
N VAL A 14 -5.11 -1.61 16.64
CA VAL A 14 -4.81 -0.30 16.04
C VAL A 14 -4.63 0.77 17.10
N SER A 15 -3.51 1.50 17.01
CA SER A 15 -3.21 2.64 17.88
C SER A 15 -2.32 3.65 17.16
N PRO A 16 -2.60 4.96 17.23
CA PRO A 16 -3.83 5.57 17.75
C PRO A 16 -4.99 5.46 16.75
N LEU A 17 -6.24 5.57 17.24
CA LEU A 17 -7.43 5.51 16.36
C LEU A 17 -7.59 6.71 15.42
N GLN A 18 -6.89 7.81 15.71
CA GLN A 18 -6.92 9.03 14.89
C GLN A 18 -5.51 9.38 14.45
N LEU A 19 -5.30 9.42 13.14
CA LEU A 19 -4.03 9.75 12.53
C LEU A 19 -4.07 11.18 11.99
N GLU A 20 -3.03 11.95 12.29
CA GLU A 20 -2.78 13.25 11.68
C GLU A 20 -2.25 13.06 10.24
N ILE A 21 -2.64 13.95 9.33
CA ILE A 21 -2.16 13.91 7.93
C ILE A 21 -0.66 14.15 7.91
N GLY A 22 0.06 13.30 7.16
CA GLY A 22 1.50 13.39 6.95
C GLY A 22 2.37 12.84 8.08
N LYS A 23 1.78 12.39 9.19
CA LYS A 23 2.51 11.82 10.32
C LYS A 23 2.54 10.29 10.25
N VAL A 24 3.66 9.73 10.68
CA VAL A 24 3.89 8.29 10.74
C VAL A 24 3.62 7.79 12.16
N TYR A 25 2.85 6.71 12.26
CA TYR A 25 2.52 6.01 13.50
C TYR A 25 3.02 4.58 13.42
N LYS A 26 3.46 4.02 14.56
CA LYS A 26 4.07 2.68 14.64
C LYS A 26 3.55 1.82 15.78
N GLU A 27 2.50 2.28 16.44
CA GLU A 27 1.99 1.69 17.67
C GLU A 27 0.99 0.56 17.42
N THR A 28 0.56 0.33 16.19
CA THR A 28 -0.32 -0.79 15.82
C THR A 28 0.40 -2.12 15.94
N GLU A 29 -0.20 -3.03 16.71
CA GLU A 29 0.29 -4.40 16.89
C GLU A 29 -0.55 -5.38 16.08
N MET A 30 0.07 -6.47 15.61
CA MET A 30 -0.61 -7.54 14.89
C MET A 30 -0.50 -8.86 15.65
N LEU A 31 -1.59 -9.60 15.70
CA LEU A 31 -1.63 -10.98 16.15
C LEU A 31 -2.00 -11.88 14.97
N LEU A 32 -1.37 -13.06 14.92
CA LEU A 32 -1.71 -14.13 14.01
C LEU A 32 -2.17 -15.35 14.80
N ASP A 33 -3.41 -15.79 14.56
CA ASP A 33 -4.04 -16.88 15.31
C ASP A 33 -4.03 -16.67 16.84
N GLY A 34 -4.05 -15.41 17.28
CA GLY A 34 -4.01 -15.03 18.70
C GLY A 34 -2.61 -14.83 19.30
N GLU A 35 -1.54 -15.07 18.53
CA GLU A 35 -0.16 -14.87 18.98
C GLU A 35 0.40 -13.55 18.46
N LYS A 36 1.09 -12.79 19.31
CA LYS A 36 1.69 -11.50 18.92
C LYS A 36 2.86 -11.71 17.98
N GLU A 37 2.84 -10.97 16.87
CA GLU A 37 3.85 -11.02 15.83
C GLU A 37 4.87 -9.88 15.97
N ASP A 38 6.13 -10.14 15.63
CA ASP A 38 7.25 -9.17 15.70
C ASP A 38 7.37 -8.33 14.43
N TRP A 39 6.22 -7.89 13.91
CA TRP A 39 6.12 -7.01 12.75
C TRP A 39 5.94 -5.57 13.22
N THR A 40 6.63 -4.64 12.57
CA THR A 40 6.37 -3.21 12.75
C THR A 40 5.49 -2.71 11.61
N PHE A 41 4.41 -2.02 11.94
CA PHE A 41 3.54 -1.39 10.95
C PHE A 41 3.74 0.12 10.98
N GLU A 42 4.10 0.73 9.86
CA GLU A 42 4.12 2.18 9.72
C GLU A 42 2.83 2.64 9.05
N GLU A 43 2.03 3.42 9.75
CA GLU A 43 0.76 3.94 9.27
C GLU A 43 0.85 5.44 8.99
N THR A 44 0.34 5.87 7.84
CA THR A 44 0.33 7.28 7.45
C THR A 44 -0.94 7.62 6.69
N ARG A 45 -1.57 8.72 7.08
CA ARG A 45 -2.67 9.33 6.33
C ARG A 45 -2.07 10.37 5.38
N LEU A 46 -2.17 10.15 4.06
CA LEU A 46 -1.55 11.04 3.06
C LEU A 46 -2.36 12.32 2.87
N ASP A 47 -3.68 12.19 2.92
CA ASP A 47 -4.66 13.27 2.82
C ASP A 47 -5.97 12.84 3.49
N ASP A 48 -7.08 13.51 3.18
CA ASP A 48 -8.33 13.19 3.87
C ASP A 48 -8.92 11.80 3.59
N HIS A 49 -8.53 11.15 2.49
CA HIS A 49 -9.17 9.94 1.97
C HIS A 49 -8.22 8.76 1.77
N HIS A 50 -6.91 8.99 1.84
CA HIS A 50 -5.90 7.97 1.55
C HIS A 50 -5.08 7.57 2.79
N HIS A 51 -5.13 6.28 3.12
CA HIS A 51 -4.34 5.66 4.19
C HIS A 51 -3.33 4.69 3.58
N VAL A 52 -2.13 4.70 4.12
CA VAL A 52 -1.07 3.76 3.76
C VAL A 52 -0.58 3.06 5.02
N ALA A 53 -0.39 1.74 4.91
CA ALA A 53 0.23 0.91 5.93
C ALA A 53 1.42 0.16 5.31
N VAL A 54 2.58 0.25 5.93
CA VAL A 54 3.80 -0.46 5.53
C VAL A 54 4.11 -1.51 6.58
N ALA A 55 4.07 -2.78 6.19
CA ALA A 55 4.44 -3.89 7.06
C ALA A 55 5.94 -4.18 6.93
N LEU A 56 6.70 -3.99 8.00
CA LEU A 56 8.12 -4.26 8.09
C LEU A 56 8.34 -5.59 8.83
N GLY A 57 8.96 -6.53 8.14
CA GLY A 57 9.22 -7.87 8.68
C GLY A 57 10.22 -7.87 9.82
N LYS A 58 10.18 -8.95 10.60
CA LYS A 58 11.10 -9.21 11.71
C LYS A 58 12.56 -9.06 11.26
N GLN A 59 13.37 -8.31 12.02
CA GLN A 59 14.83 -8.27 11.84
C GLN A 59 15.46 -9.60 12.30
N GLU A 60 15.19 -10.70 11.61
CA GLU A 60 15.94 -11.93 11.83
C GLU A 60 17.31 -11.83 11.17
N GLY A 61 18.32 -11.47 11.96
CA GLY A 61 19.64 -12.12 11.94
C GLY A 61 20.38 -12.23 10.61
N PHE A 62 20.21 -11.30 9.66
CA PHE A 62 21.22 -11.16 8.60
C PHE A 62 22.49 -10.58 9.22
N GLY A 63 23.35 -11.48 9.70
CA GLY A 63 24.74 -11.19 10.05
C GLY A 63 25.53 -10.78 8.81
N GLN A 64 25.20 -9.62 8.24
CA GLN A 64 26.05 -8.90 7.31
C GLN A 64 26.18 -7.48 7.81
N ASN A 65 27.42 -7.16 8.20
CA ASN A 65 27.90 -5.84 8.54
C ASN A 65 27.63 -4.87 7.38
N HIS A 66 26.43 -4.28 7.34
CA HIS A 66 26.19 -3.03 6.64
C HIS A 66 25.99 -1.95 7.70
N SER A 67 27.08 -1.63 8.38
CA SER A 67 27.24 -0.50 9.31
C SER A 67 27.23 0.85 8.58
N SER A 68 26.33 1.06 7.62
CA SER A 68 26.21 2.35 6.92
C SER A 68 24.85 2.56 6.27
N VAL A 69 23.78 1.96 6.79
CA VAL A 69 22.47 2.58 6.60
C VAL A 69 22.36 3.56 7.75
N CYS A 70 22.62 4.83 7.42
CA CYS A 70 22.51 5.96 8.32
C CYS A 70 21.31 5.74 9.23
N SER A 71 21.57 5.77 10.55
CA SER A 71 20.57 6.19 11.53
C SER A 71 20.00 7.50 10.98
N MET A 72 18.91 7.42 10.21
CA MET A 72 18.20 8.60 9.81
C MET A 72 17.75 9.24 11.12
N GLU A 73 18.10 10.50 11.27
CA GLU A 73 17.67 11.31 12.38
C GLU A 73 16.16 11.12 12.62
N PRO A 74 15.66 11.35 13.85
CA PRO A 74 14.26 11.12 14.21
C PRO A 74 13.23 11.93 13.38
N ASN A 75 13.67 12.76 12.42
CA ASN A 75 12.83 13.43 11.44
C ASN A 75 12.48 12.53 10.24
N GLN A 76 11.58 11.59 10.56
CA GLN A 76 10.39 11.17 9.81
C GLN A 76 10.56 10.45 8.45
N PRO A 77 10.19 9.15 8.35
CA PRO A 77 9.90 8.52 7.06
C PRO A 77 8.54 9.03 6.55
N GLN A 78 8.47 10.27 6.07
CA GLN A 78 7.28 10.77 5.39
C GLN A 78 7.29 10.31 3.94
N PHE A 79 6.12 9.91 3.41
CA PHE A 79 5.98 9.63 1.98
C PHE A 79 6.37 10.86 1.17
N THR A 80 7.24 10.67 0.17
CA THR A 80 7.58 11.70 -0.81
C THR A 80 6.61 11.60 -1.98
N LEU A 81 5.89 12.68 -2.25
CA LEU A 81 5.08 12.79 -3.47
C LEU A 81 6.01 13.08 -4.66
N LEU A 82 6.01 12.17 -5.65
CA LEU A 82 6.78 12.33 -6.87
C LEU A 82 5.88 12.84 -8.02
N THR A 83 6.39 13.78 -8.79
CA THR A 83 5.78 14.25 -10.03
C THR A 83 6.10 13.31 -11.21
N PHE A 84 5.45 13.52 -12.35
CA PHE A 84 5.80 12.77 -13.58
C PHE A 84 7.27 12.99 -13.95
N GLU A 85 7.74 14.25 -13.86
CA GLU A 85 9.11 14.65 -14.14
C GLU A 85 10.10 13.91 -13.25
N ASP A 86 9.80 13.77 -11.95
CA ASP A 86 10.64 13.01 -11.01
C ASP A 86 10.71 11.53 -11.38
N LEU A 87 9.58 10.93 -11.78
CA LEU A 87 9.51 9.51 -12.17
C LEU A 87 10.31 9.23 -13.45
N VAL A 88 10.31 10.15 -14.42
CA VAL A 88 10.97 9.95 -15.73
C VAL A 88 12.36 10.55 -15.81
N ALA A 89 12.86 11.24 -14.78
CA ALA A 89 14.14 11.95 -14.81
C ALA A 89 15.33 11.06 -15.24
N SER A 90 15.30 9.78 -14.87
CA SER A 90 16.31 8.78 -15.25
C SER A 90 15.80 7.72 -16.23
N GLY A 91 14.62 7.94 -16.82
CA GLY A 91 13.98 7.00 -17.73
C GLY A 91 14.70 6.94 -19.07
N ILE A 92 15.02 5.73 -19.53
CA ILE A 92 15.61 5.48 -20.86
C ILE A 92 14.63 4.61 -21.65
N PRO A 93 14.22 5.01 -22.88
CA PRO A 93 13.35 4.19 -23.71
C PRO A 93 13.99 2.82 -24.01
N VAL A 94 13.28 1.74 -23.69
CA VAL A 94 13.70 0.37 -23.99
C VAL A 94 13.09 -0.15 -25.29
N THR A 95 11.94 0.41 -25.68
CA THR A 95 11.23 0.09 -26.93
C THR A 95 10.89 1.36 -27.70
N PRO A 96 10.69 1.28 -29.03
CA PRO A 96 10.14 2.39 -29.80
C PRO A 96 8.76 2.82 -29.31
N GLU A 97 8.37 4.04 -29.64
CA GLU A 97 7.03 4.55 -29.36
C GLU A 97 5.98 3.83 -30.22
N GLU A 98 4.93 3.34 -29.58
CA GLU A 98 3.81 2.66 -30.23
C GLU A 98 2.50 3.40 -29.96
N SER A 99 1.87 3.94 -31.00
CA SER A 99 0.61 4.72 -30.88
C SER A 99 -0.59 3.87 -30.46
N ALA A 100 -0.55 2.56 -30.73
CA ALA A 100 -1.66 1.65 -30.47
C ALA A 100 -2.07 1.57 -28.99
N CYS A 101 -1.14 1.82 -28.06
CA CYS A 101 -1.44 1.84 -26.63
C CYS A 101 -2.47 2.93 -26.28
N TRP A 102 -2.30 4.13 -26.86
CA TRP A 102 -3.20 5.26 -26.66
C TRP A 102 -4.57 5.04 -27.32
N ASP A 103 -4.58 4.60 -28.58
CA ASP A 103 -5.81 4.34 -29.33
C ASP A 103 -6.70 3.29 -28.61
N ASN A 104 -6.08 2.24 -28.07
CA ASN A 104 -6.76 1.21 -27.32
C ASN A 104 -7.33 1.72 -25.99
N PHE A 105 -6.69 2.70 -25.35
CA PHE A 105 -7.23 3.32 -24.14
C PHE A 105 -8.45 4.20 -24.46
N CYS A 106 -8.34 5.08 -25.45
CA CYS A 106 -9.42 5.99 -25.85
C CYS A 106 -10.68 5.28 -26.34
N SER A 107 -10.56 4.06 -26.88
CA SER A 107 -11.71 3.28 -27.34
C SER A 107 -12.55 2.66 -26.22
N LYS A 108 -12.06 2.63 -24.97
CA LYS A 108 -12.79 2.05 -23.84
C LYS A 108 -13.87 3.02 -23.36
N GLN A 109 -15.03 2.48 -22.96
CA GLN A 109 -16.05 3.30 -22.31
C GLN A 109 -15.57 3.78 -20.93
N GLU A 110 -15.83 5.06 -20.64
CA GLU A 110 -15.41 5.74 -19.41
C GLU A 110 -16.04 5.14 -18.14
N SER A 111 -17.29 4.65 -18.25
CA SER A 111 -18.02 4.06 -17.14
C SER A 111 -18.24 2.56 -17.33
N PRO A 112 -18.19 1.75 -16.26
CA PRO A 112 -18.59 0.35 -16.32
C PRO A 112 -20.02 0.22 -16.85
N VAL A 113 -20.23 -0.68 -17.81
CA VAL A 113 -21.58 -1.04 -18.23
C VAL A 113 -22.25 -1.71 -17.05
N LYS A 114 -23.27 -1.05 -16.47
CA LYS A 114 -24.05 -1.61 -15.37
C LYS A 114 -24.68 -2.92 -15.83
N GLN A 115 -24.18 -4.05 -15.31
CA GLN A 115 -24.87 -5.33 -15.46
C GLN A 115 -26.13 -5.31 -14.59
N ASN A 116 -27.20 -4.73 -15.11
CA ASN A 116 -28.50 -4.75 -14.45
C ASN A 116 -29.22 -6.05 -14.86
N SER A 117 -28.78 -7.18 -14.32
CA SER A 117 -29.45 -8.47 -14.48
C SER A 117 -29.38 -9.28 -13.20
N HIS A 118 -29.98 -8.75 -12.14
CA HIS A 118 -30.60 -9.58 -11.11
C HIS A 118 -32.04 -9.14 -10.96
N SER A 119 -32.92 -9.77 -11.76
CA SER A 119 -34.32 -9.89 -11.42
C SER A 119 -34.38 -10.46 -10.00
N ARG A 120 -34.75 -9.63 -9.05
CA ARG A 120 -35.03 -10.01 -7.67
C ARG A 120 -36.22 -10.98 -7.70
N GLN A 121 -35.95 -12.28 -7.70
CA GLN A 121 -36.95 -13.26 -7.29
C GLN A 121 -36.96 -13.25 -5.78
N GLU A 122 -37.95 -12.55 -5.23
CA GLU A 122 -38.36 -12.65 -3.85
C GLU A 122 -38.97 -14.04 -3.64
N TRP A 123 -38.46 -14.80 -2.68
CA TRP A 123 -39.17 -15.96 -2.14
C TRP A 123 -39.61 -15.61 -0.72
N LEU A 124 -40.93 -15.63 -0.54
CA LEU A 124 -41.66 -15.60 0.73
C LEU A 124 -41.26 -16.77 1.63
#